data_AF-A6K131-F1
#
_entry.id   AF-A6K131-F1
#
_cell.length_a   1.000
_cell.length_b   1.000
_cell.length_c   1.000
_cell.angle_alpha   90.00
_cell.angle_beta   90.00
_cell.angle_gamma   90.00
#
_symmetry.space_group_name_H-M   'P 1'
#
loop_
_entity.id
_entity.type
_entity.pdbx_description
1 polymer ?
#
loop_
_entity_poly.entity_id
_entity_poly.type
_entity_poly.pdbx_seq_one_letter_code
_entity_poly.pdbx_strand_id
1 'polypeptide(L)'
;MGETMSKRLKFHLGEAEMEERSFPNPFLDYEVAASATGFASGTAEETGRVCPLPTTEDPGLPFHPNGKIVPNLIKRIQTKIKDLLQQMEEGLKTADPHDCSAYTGWTGIALLYLQLYRVTGDQTYLLRSLDYVKRTLRNLSGRRVTFLCGDAGPLAVGAVIYHKLKSECESQECITK
;
A
#
# COMPACT_ATOMS: atom_id res chain seq x y z
N MET A 1 -51.44 -2.47 29.93
CA MET A 1 -50.18 -2.43 30.72
C MET A 1 -49.22 -3.37 30.01
N GLY A 2 -48.10 -2.85 29.51
CA GLY A 2 -47.29 -3.46 28.44
C GLY A 2 -47.48 -2.61 27.18
N GLU A 3 -46.45 -2.00 26.60
CA GLU A 3 -45.13 -2.55 26.31
C GLU A 3 -44.02 -1.54 26.66
N THR A 4 -43.17 -1.90 27.62
CA THR A 4 -41.84 -1.31 27.73
C THR A 4 -40.95 -1.97 26.70
N MET A 5 -40.82 -1.36 25.52
CA MET A 5 -39.77 -1.70 24.57
C MET A 5 -38.40 -1.55 25.25
N SER A 6 -37.66 -2.65 25.32
CA SER A 6 -36.31 -2.70 25.86
C SER A 6 -35.41 -1.73 25.09
N LYS A 7 -34.90 -0.69 25.76
CA LYS A 7 -33.97 0.32 25.21
C LYS A 7 -32.67 -0.29 24.63
N ARG A 8 -32.46 -1.60 24.81
CA ARG A 8 -31.29 -2.35 24.34
C ARG A 8 -31.33 -2.73 22.86
N LEU A 9 -32.46 -2.49 22.18
CA LEU A 9 -32.69 -2.82 20.76
C LEU A 9 -32.96 -1.57 19.89
N LYS A 10 -32.56 -0.37 20.35
CA LYS A 10 -32.17 0.68 19.40
C LYS A 10 -30.82 0.31 18.83
N PHE A 11 -30.86 -0.59 17.85
CA PHE A 11 -30.07 -0.53 16.63
C PHE A 11 -28.93 0.50 16.71
N HIS A 12 -27.76 0.10 17.22
CA HIS A 12 -26.48 0.69 16.81
C HIS A 12 -26.14 0.23 15.39
N LEU A 13 -27.12 0.33 14.48
CA LEU A 13 -26.87 0.54 13.07
C LEU A 13 -27.16 2.02 12.81
N GLY A 14 -26.59 2.89 13.65
CA GLY A 14 -26.35 4.25 13.22
C GLY A 14 -25.36 4.10 12.08
N GLU A 15 -25.75 4.54 10.89
CA GLU A 15 -24.77 4.87 9.87
C GLU A 15 -23.87 5.91 10.51
N ALA A 16 -22.74 5.47 11.11
CA ALA A 16 -21.73 6.38 11.61
C ALA A 16 -21.44 7.35 10.46
N GLU A 17 -21.67 8.65 10.71
CA GLU A 17 -21.48 9.67 9.69
C GLU A 17 -20.06 9.55 9.16
N MET A 18 -19.85 9.81 7.86
CA MET A 18 -18.53 9.60 7.23
C MET A 18 -17.39 10.30 7.99
N GLU A 19 -17.72 11.42 8.64
CA GLU A 19 -16.83 12.23 9.48
C GLU A 19 -16.30 11.44 10.69
N GLU A 20 -17.10 10.56 11.30
CA GLU A 20 -16.68 9.72 12.43
C GLU A 20 -15.68 8.62 12.03
N ARG A 21 -15.56 8.32 10.73
CA ARG A 21 -14.67 7.29 10.18
C ARG A 21 -13.39 7.86 9.57
N SER A 22 -13.16 9.16 9.71
CA SER A 22 -12.02 9.85 9.12
C SER A 22 -11.35 10.80 10.10
N PHE A 23 -10.05 11.00 9.93
CA PHE A 23 -9.37 12.10 10.62
C PHE A 23 -9.58 13.39 9.83
N PRO A 24 -9.83 14.54 10.50
CA PRO A 24 -9.82 15.83 9.83
C PRO A 24 -8.50 16.02 9.07
N ASN A 25 -8.57 16.30 7.77
CA ASN A 25 -7.39 16.45 6.93
C ASN A 25 -6.59 17.71 7.35
N PRO A 26 -5.36 17.57 7.88
CA PRO A 26 -4.57 18.72 8.31
C PRO A 26 -3.86 19.43 7.15
N PHE A 27 -3.88 18.87 5.94
CA PHE A 27 -3.13 19.37 4.79
C PHE A 27 -3.94 20.41 4.01
N LEU A 28 -3.28 21.48 3.58
CA LEU A 28 -3.86 22.49 2.70
C LEU A 28 -4.21 21.90 1.33
N ASP A 29 -5.22 22.50 0.68
CA ASP A 29 -5.51 22.21 -0.71
C ASP A 29 -4.36 22.62 -1.63
N TYR A 30 -4.26 21.92 -2.75
CA TYR A 30 -3.14 22.02 -3.70
C TYR A 30 -2.86 23.46 -4.15
N GLU A 31 -3.89 24.20 -4.58
CA GLU A 31 -3.74 25.57 -5.09
C GLU A 31 -3.20 26.53 -4.03
N VAL A 32 -3.62 26.34 -2.77
CA VAL A 32 -3.17 27.14 -1.63
C VAL A 32 -1.71 26.83 -1.30
N ALA A 33 -1.33 25.55 -1.32
CA ALA A 33 0.05 25.13 -1.12
C ALA A 33 0.98 25.59 -2.27
N ALA A 34 0.49 25.57 -3.52
CA ALA A 34 1.25 25.97 -4.70
C ALA A 34 1.46 27.49 -4.76
N SER A 35 0.45 28.28 -4.38
CA SER A 35 0.58 29.74 -4.28
C SER A 35 1.50 30.16 -3.13
N ALA A 36 1.43 29.51 -1.98
CA ALA A 36 2.31 29.76 -0.83
C ALA A 36 3.80 29.49 -1.14
N THR A 37 4.09 28.58 -2.08
CA THR A 37 5.45 28.21 -2.49
C THR A 37 5.97 28.97 -3.71
N GLY A 38 5.24 29.98 -4.19
CA GLY A 38 5.65 30.83 -5.31
C GLY A 38 5.57 30.16 -6.68
N PHE A 39 4.82 29.06 -6.80
CA PHE A 39 4.64 28.32 -8.06
C PHE A 39 3.54 28.91 -8.96
N ALA A 40 2.72 29.82 -8.44
CA ALA A 40 1.68 30.50 -9.21
C ALA A 40 2.26 31.69 -9.97
N SER A 41 2.33 31.59 -11.30
CA SER A 41 2.46 32.75 -12.17
C SER A 41 1.07 33.37 -12.37
N GLY A 42 0.80 34.53 -11.76
CA GLY A 42 -0.30 35.40 -12.20
C GLY A 42 -1.13 36.09 -11.11
N THR A 43 -0.93 37.42 -11.02
CA THR A 43 -1.78 38.49 -10.46
C THR A 43 -1.96 38.61 -8.94
N ALA A 44 -1.43 39.73 -8.45
CA ALA A 44 -1.55 40.24 -7.09
C ALA A 44 -2.97 40.71 -6.77
N GLU A 45 -3.39 40.53 -5.51
CA GLU A 45 -3.76 41.66 -4.67
C GLU A 45 -3.69 41.28 -3.18
N GLU A 46 -3.27 42.27 -2.40
CA GLU A 46 -2.88 42.25 -1.00
C GLU A 46 -4.12 42.37 -0.09
N THR A 47 -4.21 41.58 1.00
CA THR A 47 -4.66 42.12 2.31
C THR A 47 -4.48 41.11 3.45
N GLY A 48 -3.61 41.50 4.39
CA GLY A 48 -3.63 41.23 5.83
C GLY A 48 -4.19 39.91 6.37
N ARG A 49 -3.28 39.02 6.79
CA ARG A 49 -3.46 38.24 8.03
C ARG A 49 -2.10 37.85 8.62
N VAL A 50 -1.91 38.20 9.88
CA VAL A 50 -0.76 37.82 10.70
C VAL A 50 -0.78 36.30 10.89
N CYS A 51 0.12 35.59 10.21
CA CYS A 51 0.35 34.17 10.44
C CYS A 51 1.33 34.00 11.62
N PRO A 52 1.06 33.10 12.59
CA PRO A 52 2.09 32.63 13.48
C PRO A 52 3.16 31.92 12.64
N LEU A 53 4.42 32.22 12.95
CA LEU A 53 5.61 31.70 12.29
C LEU A 53 5.55 30.16 12.18
N PRO A 54 5.71 29.56 10.98
CA PRO A 54 5.85 28.12 10.86
C PRO A 54 7.24 27.74 11.37
N THR A 55 7.26 26.93 12.41
CA THR A 55 8.44 26.17 12.80
C THR A 55 9.01 25.44 11.59
N THR A 56 10.34 25.54 11.44
CA THR A 56 11.23 24.80 10.54
C THR A 56 10.69 23.43 10.13
N GLU A 57 10.91 23.05 8.85
CA GLU A 57 10.43 21.85 8.13
C GLU A 57 9.21 22.08 7.22
N ASP A 58 9.16 23.18 6.44
CA ASP A 58 8.22 23.27 5.31
C ASP A 58 8.92 22.77 4.03
N PRO A 59 8.66 21.53 3.57
CA PRO A 59 9.09 21.16 2.24
C PRO A 59 8.08 21.79 1.28
N GLY A 60 8.54 22.72 0.46
CA GLY A 60 7.75 23.16 -0.69
C GLY A 60 7.20 21.99 -1.50
N LEU A 61 6.29 22.26 -2.44
CA LEU A 61 5.54 21.26 -3.21
C LEU A 61 6.31 19.93 -3.42
N PRO A 62 5.70 18.77 -3.11
CA PRO A 62 6.38 17.46 -3.12
C PRO A 62 6.83 17.01 -4.52
N PHE A 63 6.52 17.80 -5.54
CA PHE A 63 6.83 17.53 -6.95
C PHE A 63 7.49 18.75 -7.59
N HIS A 64 8.41 18.47 -8.52
CA HIS A 64 8.92 19.43 -9.48
C HIS A 64 7.86 19.77 -10.54
N PRO A 65 8.00 20.87 -11.32
CA PRO A 65 7.04 21.24 -12.35
C PRO A 65 6.82 20.17 -13.43
N ASN A 66 7.78 19.25 -13.58
CA ASN A 66 7.73 18.14 -14.52
C ASN A 66 7.05 16.87 -13.94
N GLY A 67 6.41 16.97 -12.76
CA GLY A 67 5.73 15.87 -12.09
C GLY A 67 6.64 14.87 -11.38
N LYS A 68 7.96 15.10 -11.34
CA LYS A 68 8.89 14.24 -10.60
C LYS A 68 8.87 14.56 -9.10
N ILE A 69 8.89 13.51 -8.28
CA ILE A 69 8.96 13.65 -6.81
C ILE A 69 10.28 14.29 -6.41
N VAL A 70 10.25 15.23 -5.47
CA VAL A 70 11.46 15.89 -4.97
C VAL A 70 12.39 14.88 -4.25
N PRO A 71 13.73 14.98 -4.40
CA PRO A 71 14.66 14.01 -3.83
C PRO A 71 14.56 13.82 -2.32
N ASN A 72 14.27 14.88 -1.58
CA ASN A 72 14.10 14.82 -0.12
C ASN A 72 12.92 13.94 0.28
N LEU A 73 11.80 14.04 -0.45
CA LEU A 73 10.64 13.20 -0.23
C LEU A 73 10.91 11.76 -0.64
N ILE A 74 11.59 11.53 -1.77
CA ILE A 74 12.05 10.18 -2.17
C ILE A 74 12.86 9.53 -1.05
N LYS A 75 13.83 10.25 -0.47
CA LYS A 75 14.65 9.74 0.64
C LYS A 75 13.80 9.37 1.85
N ARG A 76 12.86 10.24 2.24
CA ARG A 76 11.93 9.97 3.36
C ARG A 76 11.06 8.74 3.11
N ILE A 77 10.49 8.61 1.91
CA ILE A 77 9.69 7.44 1.50
C ILE A 77 10.55 6.18 1.55
N GLN A 78 11.75 6.20 0.98
CA GLN A 78 12.66 5.04 0.98
C GLN A 78 13.06 4.60 2.38
N THR A 79 13.35 5.55 3.29
CA THR A 79 13.61 5.22 4.70
C THR A 79 12.40 4.55 5.33
N LYS A 80 11.19 5.10 5.13
CA LYS A 80 9.98 4.50 5.69
C LYS A 80 9.59 3.16 5.10
N ILE A 81 9.86 2.92 3.83
CA ILE A 81 9.72 1.59 3.22
C ILE A 81 10.62 0.58 3.96
N LYS A 82 11.89 0.92 4.21
CA LYS A 82 12.82 0.02 4.91
C LYS A 82 12.38 -0.26 6.35
N ASP A 83 12.01 0.77 7.09
CA ASP A 83 11.54 0.64 8.48
C ASP A 83 10.30 -0.28 8.55
N LEU A 84 9.31 -0.06 7.69
CA LEU A 84 8.07 -0.82 7.67
C LEU A 84 8.26 -2.26 7.16
N LEU A 85 9.16 -2.47 6.20
CA LEU A 85 9.52 -3.82 5.76
C LEU A 85 10.13 -4.64 6.89
N GLN A 86 10.98 -4.04 7.72
CA GLN A 86 11.54 -4.72 8.89
C GLN A 86 10.44 -5.11 9.89
N GLN A 87 9.51 -4.20 10.19
CA GLN A 87 8.39 -4.48 11.08
C GLN A 87 7.46 -5.56 10.53
N MET A 88 7.17 -5.50 9.22
CA MET A 88 6.37 -6.52 8.53
C MET A 88 7.02 -7.90 8.63
N GLU A 89 8.32 -8.01 8.33
CA GLU A 89 9.06 -9.27 8.39
C GLU A 89 9.08 -9.88 9.81
N GLU A 90 9.17 -9.05 10.84
CA GLU A 90 9.03 -9.51 12.22
C GLU A 90 7.61 -10.01 12.50
N GLY A 91 6.59 -9.27 12.08
CA GLY A 91 5.19 -9.64 12.25
C GLY A 91 4.77 -10.90 11.48
N LEU A 92 5.39 -11.17 10.34
CA LEU A 92 5.11 -12.38 9.55
C LEU A 92 5.47 -13.69 10.29
N LYS A 93 6.32 -13.63 11.31
CA LYS A 93 6.66 -14.83 12.12
C LYS A 93 5.45 -15.40 12.86
N THR A 94 4.42 -14.60 13.11
CA THR A 94 3.19 -15.02 13.80
C THR A 94 1.97 -15.10 12.87
N ALA A 95 2.15 -14.83 11.57
CA ALA A 95 1.07 -14.89 10.58
C ALA A 95 0.59 -16.32 10.32
N ASP A 96 -0.66 -16.48 9.90
CA ASP A 96 -1.25 -17.79 9.61
C ASP A 96 -0.41 -18.53 8.54
N PRO A 97 0.16 -19.70 8.89
CA PRO A 97 0.98 -20.44 7.95
C PRO A 97 0.24 -21.02 6.74
N HIS A 98 -1.10 -21.06 6.76
CA HIS A 98 -1.93 -21.69 5.73
C HIS A 98 -2.57 -20.71 4.76
N ASP A 99 -2.61 -19.41 5.06
CA ASP A 99 -3.19 -18.42 4.16
C ASP A 99 -2.27 -18.15 2.97
N CYS A 100 -2.55 -18.82 1.85
CA CYS A 100 -1.83 -18.65 0.60
C CYS A 100 -2.45 -17.60 -0.34
N SER A 101 -3.43 -16.82 0.12
CA SER A 101 -4.09 -15.82 -0.71
C SER A 101 -3.19 -14.62 -1.02
N ALA A 102 -3.51 -13.86 -2.07
CA ALA A 102 -2.87 -12.58 -2.32
C ALA A 102 -3.48 -11.45 -1.49
N TYR A 103 -4.72 -11.61 -1.01
CA TYR A 103 -5.44 -10.60 -0.25
C TYR A 103 -4.90 -10.41 1.18
N THR A 104 -4.69 -11.50 1.91
CA THR A 104 -4.23 -11.49 3.31
C THR A 104 -3.05 -12.42 3.58
N GLY A 105 -2.66 -13.22 2.58
CA GLY A 105 -1.72 -14.31 2.75
C GLY A 105 -0.32 -14.09 2.16
N TRP A 106 0.43 -15.18 2.14
CA TRP A 106 1.84 -15.21 1.71
C TRP A 106 2.05 -14.81 0.25
N THR A 107 1.07 -15.00 -0.63
CA THR A 107 1.18 -14.55 -2.03
C THR A 107 1.14 -13.02 -2.13
N GLY A 108 0.42 -12.34 -1.23
CA GLY A 108 0.42 -10.88 -1.17
C GLY A 108 1.80 -10.32 -0.82
N ILE A 109 2.48 -10.99 0.11
CA ILE A 109 3.86 -10.69 0.49
C ILE A 109 4.83 -10.96 -0.67
N ALA A 110 4.67 -12.09 -1.38
CA ALA A 110 5.45 -12.39 -2.57
C ALA A 110 5.28 -11.29 -3.65
N LEU A 111 4.04 -10.84 -3.89
CA LEU A 111 3.72 -9.78 -4.83
C LEU A 111 4.34 -8.43 -4.42
N LEU A 112 4.33 -8.09 -3.14
CA LEU A 112 5.00 -6.89 -2.62
C LEU A 112 6.50 -6.93 -2.92
N TYR A 113 7.18 -8.05 -2.66
CA TYR A 113 8.60 -8.20 -2.95
C TYR A 113 8.92 -8.16 -4.45
N LEU A 114 8.05 -8.75 -5.29
CA LEU A 114 8.16 -8.62 -6.73
C LEU A 114 8.04 -7.16 -7.18
N GLN A 115 7.14 -6.39 -6.57
CA GLN A 115 6.99 -4.97 -6.86
C GLN A 115 8.20 -4.15 -6.39
N LEU A 116 8.78 -4.47 -5.24
CA LEU A 116 10.04 -3.86 -4.78
C LEU A 116 11.16 -4.11 -5.78
N TYR A 117 11.35 -5.35 -6.25
CA TYR A 117 12.29 -5.66 -7.32
C TYR A 117 12.03 -4.83 -8.59
N ARG A 118 10.76 -4.70 -9.01
CA ARG A 118 10.43 -3.92 -10.23
C ARG A 118 10.83 -2.46 -10.13
N VAL A 119 10.75 -1.85 -8.95
CA VAL A 119 11.06 -0.42 -8.76
C VAL A 119 12.52 -0.16 -8.39
N THR A 120 13.20 -1.10 -7.72
CA THR A 120 14.61 -0.92 -7.29
C THR A 120 15.62 -1.64 -8.18
N GLY A 121 15.22 -2.69 -8.89
CA GLY A 121 16.12 -3.61 -9.58
C GLY A 121 16.93 -4.53 -8.66
N ASP A 122 16.69 -4.49 -7.33
CA ASP A 122 17.47 -5.26 -6.36
C ASP A 122 17.05 -6.74 -6.38
N GLN A 123 17.98 -7.58 -6.84
CA GLN A 123 17.78 -9.01 -6.99
C GLN A 123 17.43 -9.73 -5.68
N THR A 124 17.83 -9.18 -4.52
CA THR A 124 17.50 -9.76 -3.21
C THR A 124 15.99 -9.80 -2.97
N TYR A 125 15.25 -8.80 -3.45
CA TYR A 125 13.78 -8.78 -3.37
C TYR A 125 13.15 -9.82 -4.29
N LEU A 126 13.72 -10.06 -5.47
CA LEU A 126 13.20 -11.10 -6.36
C LEU A 126 13.39 -12.50 -5.76
N LEU A 127 14.54 -12.77 -5.13
CA LEU A 127 14.79 -14.01 -4.42
C LEU A 127 13.88 -14.16 -3.20
N ARG A 128 13.66 -13.09 -2.44
CA ARG A 128 12.73 -13.08 -1.30
C ARG A 128 11.28 -13.37 -1.75
N SER A 129 10.87 -12.79 -2.88
CA SER A 129 9.57 -13.07 -3.51
C SER A 129 9.42 -14.54 -3.89
N LEU A 130 10.47 -15.16 -4.44
CA LEU A 130 10.50 -16.58 -4.77
C LEU A 130 10.32 -17.47 -3.53
N ASP A 131 10.97 -17.14 -2.41
CA ASP A 131 10.86 -17.93 -1.19
C ASP A 131 9.42 -17.99 -0.68
N TYR A 132 8.70 -16.86 -0.72
CA TYR A 132 7.29 -16.83 -0.35
C TYR A 132 6.40 -17.57 -1.34
N VAL A 133 6.60 -17.40 -2.64
CA VAL A 133 5.72 -18.04 -3.64
C VAL A 133 5.90 -19.56 -3.70
N LYS A 134 7.12 -20.07 -3.47
CA LYS A 134 7.39 -21.51 -3.42
C LYS A 134 6.56 -22.20 -2.35
N ARG A 135 6.35 -21.53 -1.21
CA ARG A 135 5.49 -22.04 -0.13
C ARG A 135 4.03 -22.09 -0.57
N THR A 136 3.52 -21.04 -1.21
CA THR A 136 2.11 -20.96 -1.61
C THR A 136 1.76 -21.93 -2.73
N LEU A 137 2.67 -22.16 -3.68
CA LEU A 137 2.48 -23.10 -4.78
C LEU A 137 2.38 -24.57 -4.34
N ARG A 138 2.87 -24.91 -3.13
CA ARG A 138 2.76 -26.26 -2.55
C ARG A 138 1.40 -26.51 -1.89
N ASN A 139 0.65 -25.45 -1.59
CA ASN A 139 -0.56 -25.48 -0.76
C ASN A 139 -1.78 -24.95 -1.54
N LEU A 140 -1.86 -25.22 -2.85
CA LEU A 140 -2.99 -24.83 -3.68
C LEU A 140 -4.27 -25.54 -3.22
N SER A 141 -5.37 -24.80 -3.17
CA SER A 141 -6.62 -25.24 -2.55
C SER A 141 -7.58 -25.91 -3.54
N GLY A 142 -7.51 -25.57 -4.82
CA GLY A 142 -8.46 -25.96 -5.87
C GLY A 142 -9.87 -25.39 -5.73
N ARG A 143 -10.16 -24.58 -4.71
CA ARG A 143 -11.55 -24.14 -4.39
C ARG A 143 -11.91 -22.78 -4.96
N ARG A 144 -10.94 -21.89 -5.13
CA ARG A 144 -11.13 -20.50 -5.54
C ARG A 144 -10.20 -20.18 -6.71
N VAL A 145 -10.69 -19.45 -7.70
CA VAL A 145 -10.00 -19.22 -8.99
C VAL A 145 -9.54 -17.78 -9.21
N THR A 146 -9.83 -16.87 -8.28
CA THR A 146 -9.50 -15.45 -8.43
C THR A 146 -8.06 -15.15 -8.01
N PHE A 147 -7.46 -14.09 -8.56
CA PHE A 147 -6.11 -13.66 -8.15
C PHE A 147 -6.00 -13.35 -6.65
N LEU A 148 -6.97 -12.62 -6.08
CA LEU A 148 -6.88 -12.19 -4.68
C LEU A 148 -7.06 -13.32 -3.67
N CYS A 149 -8.07 -14.17 -3.88
CA CYS A 149 -8.52 -15.14 -2.88
C CYS A 149 -8.37 -16.60 -3.30
N GLY A 150 -7.81 -16.87 -4.48
CA GLY A 150 -7.75 -18.20 -5.07
C GLY A 150 -6.39 -18.53 -5.68
N ASP A 151 -6.32 -19.71 -6.28
CA ASP A 151 -5.07 -20.31 -6.75
C ASP A 151 -4.45 -19.55 -7.94
N ALA A 152 -5.25 -18.80 -8.67
CA ALA A 152 -4.76 -17.91 -9.73
C ALA A 152 -3.77 -16.86 -9.19
N GLY A 153 -3.85 -16.47 -7.91
CA GLY A 153 -2.89 -15.58 -7.28
C GLY A 153 -1.49 -16.20 -7.23
N PRO A 154 -1.29 -17.28 -6.44
CA PRO A 154 -0.02 -18.00 -6.37
C PRO A 154 0.53 -18.41 -7.74
N LEU A 155 -0.33 -18.92 -8.64
CA LEU A 155 0.07 -19.36 -9.97
C LEU A 155 0.56 -18.20 -10.84
N ALA A 156 -0.20 -17.11 -10.95
CA ALA A 156 0.19 -15.96 -11.77
C ALA A 156 1.45 -15.26 -11.22
N VAL A 157 1.53 -15.08 -9.91
CA VAL A 157 2.72 -14.50 -9.27
C VAL A 157 3.93 -15.40 -9.46
N GLY A 158 3.76 -16.72 -9.28
CA GLY A 158 4.79 -17.73 -9.48
C GLY A 158 5.35 -17.71 -10.91
N ALA A 159 4.47 -17.73 -11.91
CA ALA A 159 4.86 -17.67 -13.32
C ALA A 159 5.76 -16.47 -13.63
N VAL A 160 5.38 -15.27 -13.18
CA VAL A 160 6.15 -14.04 -13.44
C VAL A 160 7.50 -14.07 -12.73
N ILE A 161 7.57 -14.57 -11.49
CA ILE A 161 8.81 -14.68 -10.74
C ILE A 161 9.78 -15.65 -11.44
N TYR A 162 9.31 -16.85 -11.79
CA TYR A 162 10.12 -17.85 -12.49
C TYR A 162 10.60 -17.36 -13.85
N HIS A 163 9.74 -16.69 -14.61
CA HIS A 163 10.13 -16.08 -15.88
C HIS A 163 11.24 -15.03 -15.70
N LYS A 164 11.14 -14.17 -14.68
CA LYS A 164 12.19 -13.18 -14.36
C LYS A 164 13.51 -13.84 -13.94
N LEU A 165 13.46 -15.01 -13.32
CA LEU A 165 14.62 -15.82 -12.95
C LEU A 165 15.16 -16.71 -14.06
N LYS A 166 14.56 -16.67 -15.27
CA LYS A 166 14.91 -17.52 -16.42
C LYS A 166 14.67 -19.02 -16.18
N SER A 167 13.75 -19.34 -15.28
CA SER A 167 13.23 -20.68 -15.01
C SER A 167 11.99 -20.94 -15.86
N GLU A 168 12.17 -21.18 -17.16
CA GLU A 168 11.05 -21.28 -18.12
C GLU A 168 10.17 -22.51 -17.86
N CYS A 169 10.73 -23.61 -17.35
CA CYS A 169 9.97 -24.83 -17.04
C CYS A 169 8.94 -24.58 -15.93
N GLU A 170 9.39 -24.06 -14.80
CA GLU A 170 8.55 -23.75 -13.65
C GLU A 170 7.56 -22.61 -13.94
N SER A 171 7.98 -21.64 -14.75
CA SER A 171 7.10 -20.60 -15.26
C SER A 171 5.95 -21.20 -16.06
N GLN A 172 6.25 -22.10 -17.01
CA GLN A 172 5.24 -22.75 -17.83
C GLN A 172 4.35 -23.68 -17.01
N GLU A 173 4.87 -24.38 -16.02
CA GLU A 173 4.09 -25.21 -15.10
C GLU A 173 3.03 -24.38 -14.35
N CYS A 174 3.37 -23.15 -13.96
CA CYS A 174 2.41 -22.25 -13.32
C CYS A 174 1.31 -21.76 -14.28
N ILE A 175 1.57 -21.73 -15.58
CA ILE A 175 0.61 -21.29 -16.61
C ILE A 175 -0.35 -22.43 -17.00
N THR A 176 0.12 -23.69 -16.97
CA THR A 176 -0.65 -24.84 -17.47
C THR A 176 -1.51 -25.54 -16.42
N LYS A 177 -1.33 -25.22 -15.13
CA LYS A 177 -2.19 -25.70 -14.04
C LYS A 177 -3.55 -25.01 -14.03
#